data_AF-A0A2N6D9G6-F1
#
_entry.id   AF-A0A2N6D9G6-F1
#
_cell.length_a   1.000
_cell.length_b   1.000
_cell.length_c   1.000
_cell.angle_alpha   90.00
_cell.angle_beta   90.00
_cell.angle_gamma   90.00
#
_symmetry.space_group_name_H-M   'P 1'
#
loop_
_entity.id
_entity.type
_entity.pdbx_description
1 polymer ?
#
loop_
_entity_poly.entity_id
_entity_poly.type
_entity_poly.pdbx_seq_one_letter_code
_entity_poly.pdbx_strand_id
1 'polypeptide(L)'
;MKKRHFIVIFVIVAVFAGGLYYTFTDASYDHYNRALELYNEGKYREANEQLEIGLRKNNLNRKIIALKGKVYPIVQGEQDYEEAEKLYQESINLALEGKIPAAKLAMSRAYELVSKVTTSSLVYEEAQELIRKIERDSSLVLEGATESLIKRATKHEAQGDLIRAFETLNNIEIKNEKVKRKMSDIAFRLGERRYRSFKGQSVVEETYVQDAIYWFSQVQPFDDKYLAANNRISELKLITTK
;
A
#
# COMPACT_ATOMS: atom_id res chain seq x y z
N MET A 1 -14.44 27.47 -73.11
CA MET A 1 -14.04 26.43 -72.13
C MET A 1 -12.82 26.79 -71.26
N LYS A 2 -11.81 27.53 -71.74
CA LYS A 2 -10.54 27.77 -71.01
C LYS A 2 -10.65 28.58 -69.70
N LYS A 3 -11.53 29.58 -69.61
CA LYS A 3 -11.68 30.42 -68.39
C LYS A 3 -12.16 29.66 -67.15
N ARG A 4 -13.05 28.67 -67.31
CA ARG A 4 -13.63 27.90 -66.18
C ARG A 4 -12.60 26.99 -65.51
N HIS A 5 -11.68 26.41 -66.29
CA HIS A 5 -10.61 25.54 -65.78
C HIS A 5 -9.53 26.35 -65.04
N PHE A 6 -9.22 27.56 -65.51
CA PHE A 6 -8.28 28.45 -64.84
C PHE A 6 -8.76 28.86 -63.44
N ILE A 7 -10.06 29.15 -63.27
CA ILE A 7 -10.65 29.51 -61.97
C ILE A 7 -10.56 28.33 -60.99
N VAL A 8 -10.85 27.11 -61.44
CA VAL A 8 -10.80 25.91 -60.57
C VAL A 8 -9.36 25.64 -60.10
N ILE A 9 -8.38 25.73 -61.00
CA ILE A 9 -6.96 25.54 -60.64
C ILE A 9 -6.50 26.64 -59.67
N PHE A 10 -6.89 27.90 -59.91
CA PHE A 10 -6.56 29.00 -59.02
C PHE A 10 -7.14 28.82 -57.62
N VAL A 11 -8.40 28.36 -57.51
CA VAL A 11 -9.02 28.07 -56.20
C VAL A 11 -8.31 26.93 -55.49
N ILE A 12 -7.94 25.86 -56.20
CA ILE A 12 -7.19 24.74 -55.60
C ILE A 12 -5.84 25.23 -55.08
N VAL A 13 -5.09 26.00 -55.87
CA VAL A 13 -3.79 26.56 -55.45
C VAL A 13 -3.96 27.55 -54.30
N ALA A 14 -5.00 28.37 -54.29
CA ALA A 14 -5.28 29.32 -53.19
C ALA A 14 -5.66 28.60 -51.89
N VAL A 15 -6.45 27.52 -51.96
CA VAL A 15 -6.77 26.68 -50.80
C VAL A 15 -5.52 25.94 -50.31
N PHE A 16 -4.67 25.45 -51.23
CA PHE A 16 -3.42 24.80 -50.88
C PHE A 16 -2.42 25.78 -50.24
N ALA A 17 -2.28 26.97 -50.82
CA ALA A 17 -1.42 28.03 -50.30
C ALA A 17 -1.95 28.59 -48.97
N GLY A 18 -3.27 28.76 -48.82
CA GLY A 18 -3.91 29.15 -47.56
C GLY A 18 -3.77 28.09 -46.47
N GLY A 19 -3.90 26.81 -46.83
CA GLY A 19 -3.63 25.68 -45.93
C GLY A 19 -2.18 25.62 -45.49
N LEU A 20 -1.24 25.81 -46.43
CA LEU A 20 0.20 25.88 -46.12
C LEU A 20 0.51 27.11 -45.24
N TYR A 21 -0.02 28.29 -45.56
CA TYR A 21 0.18 29.51 -44.76
C TYR A 21 -0.33 29.35 -43.33
N TYR A 22 -1.51 28.76 -43.14
CA TYR A 22 -2.07 28.45 -41.82
C TYR A 22 -1.16 27.49 -41.04
N THR A 23 -0.59 26.47 -41.69
CA THR A 23 0.36 25.56 -41.03
C THR A 23 1.71 26.20 -40.69
N PHE A 24 2.18 27.19 -41.47
CA PHE A 24 3.45 27.89 -41.20
C PHE A 24 3.31 29.07 -40.22
N THR A 25 2.10 29.57 -39.97
CA THR A 25 1.81 30.63 -38.97
C THR A 25 1.17 30.08 -37.69
N ASP A 26 1.12 28.76 -37.54
CA ASP A 26 0.55 28.12 -36.36
C ASP A 26 1.50 28.27 -35.16
N ALA A 27 1.07 29.08 -34.18
CA ALA A 27 1.75 29.33 -32.92
C ALA A 27 2.08 28.04 -32.13
N SER A 28 1.49 26.89 -32.48
CA SER A 28 1.91 25.60 -31.91
C SER A 28 3.37 25.25 -32.23
N TYR A 29 3.91 25.66 -33.38
CA TYR A 29 5.31 25.39 -33.74
C TYR A 29 6.32 26.20 -32.93
N ASP A 30 5.97 27.40 -32.47
CA ASP A 30 6.81 28.18 -31.56
C ASP A 30 6.96 27.46 -30.21
N HIS A 31 5.86 26.92 -29.69
CA HIS A 31 5.88 26.11 -28.48
C HIS A 31 6.66 24.80 -28.67
N TYR A 32 6.58 24.17 -29.84
CA TYR A 32 7.42 23.02 -30.17
C TYR A 32 8.92 23.37 -30.12
N ASN A 33 9.32 24.46 -30.78
CA ASN A 33 10.72 24.87 -30.82
C ASN A 33 11.24 25.18 -29.40
N ARG A 34 10.45 25.91 -28.60
CA ARG A 34 10.80 26.19 -27.22
C ARG A 34 10.88 24.93 -26.35
N ALA A 35 9.93 24.01 -26.51
CA ALA A 35 9.96 22.73 -25.82
C ALA A 35 11.21 21.90 -26.19
N LEU A 36 11.64 21.94 -27.45
CA LEU A 36 12.83 21.24 -27.91
C LEU A 36 14.11 21.83 -27.31
N GLU A 37 14.21 23.16 -27.22
CA GLU A 37 15.31 23.83 -26.50
C GLU A 37 15.36 23.40 -25.05
N LEU A 38 14.23 23.48 -24.34
CA LEU A 38 14.12 23.08 -22.93
C LEU A 38 14.45 21.60 -22.72
N TYR A 39 14.02 20.73 -23.63
CA TYR A 39 14.36 19.31 -23.62
C TYR A 39 15.88 19.08 -23.74
N ASN A 40 16.55 19.80 -24.64
CA ASN A 40 17.99 19.72 -24.83
C ASN A 40 18.76 20.32 -23.62
N GLU A 41 18.17 21.30 -22.93
CA GLU A 41 18.67 21.86 -21.67
C GLU A 41 18.39 20.95 -20.44
N GLY A 42 17.69 19.83 -20.61
CA GLY A 42 17.31 18.93 -19.51
C GLY A 42 16.15 19.44 -18.63
N LYS A 43 15.48 20.53 -19.04
CA LYS A 43 14.34 21.12 -18.32
C LYS A 43 13.04 20.44 -18.72
N TYR A 44 12.90 19.15 -18.38
CA TYR A 44 11.81 18.31 -18.88
C TYR A 44 10.40 18.77 -18.43
N ARG A 45 10.26 19.31 -17.21
CA ARG A 45 8.97 19.83 -16.72
C ARG A 45 8.51 21.04 -17.51
N GLU A 46 9.39 22.02 -17.70
CA GLU A 46 9.13 23.21 -18.53
C GLU A 46 8.89 22.83 -19.99
N ALA A 47 9.64 21.86 -20.51
CA ALA A 47 9.41 21.33 -21.86
C ALA A 47 8.01 20.71 -21.98
N ASN A 48 7.57 19.91 -21.01
CA ASN A 48 6.25 19.31 -21.00
C ASN A 48 5.13 20.38 -20.97
N GLU A 49 5.28 21.42 -20.16
CA GLU A 49 4.33 22.54 -20.14
C GLU A 49 4.18 23.22 -21.50
N GLN A 50 5.29 23.48 -22.19
CA GLN A 50 5.26 24.04 -23.55
C GLN A 50 4.56 23.10 -24.54
N LEU A 51 4.80 21.79 -24.45
CA LEU A 51 4.13 20.81 -25.29
C LEU A 51 2.60 20.79 -25.04
N GLU A 52 2.15 20.88 -23.78
CA GLU A 52 0.71 20.95 -23.46
C GLU A 52 0.08 22.25 -23.96
N ILE A 53 0.78 23.39 -23.85
CA ILE A 53 0.31 24.66 -24.44
C ILE A 53 0.20 24.53 -25.96
N GLY A 54 1.21 23.95 -26.61
CA GLY A 54 1.21 23.73 -28.05
C GLY A 54 0.11 22.78 -28.53
N LEU A 55 -0.17 21.69 -27.81
CA LEU A 55 -1.28 20.77 -28.10
C LEU A 55 -2.65 21.41 -27.91
N ARG A 56 -2.81 22.32 -26.94
CA ARG A 56 -4.06 23.09 -26.79
C ARG A 56 -4.32 24.02 -27.98
N LYS A 57 -3.27 24.51 -28.64
CA LYS A 57 -3.38 25.33 -29.86
C LYS A 57 -3.61 24.49 -31.11
N ASN A 58 -2.90 23.37 -31.23
CA ASN A 58 -3.08 22.40 -32.31
C ASN A 58 -2.83 20.97 -31.79
N ASN A 59 -3.93 20.26 -31.52
CA ASN A 59 -3.90 18.91 -31.00
C ASN A 59 -3.40 17.86 -32.01
N LEU A 60 -3.29 18.22 -33.30
CA LEU A 60 -2.80 17.35 -34.37
C LEU A 60 -1.35 17.64 -34.77
N ASN A 61 -0.64 18.53 -34.05
CA ASN A 61 0.76 18.82 -34.34
C ASN A 61 1.63 17.59 -34.04
N ARG A 62 1.98 16.85 -35.11
CA ARG A 62 2.74 15.59 -35.03
C ARG A 62 4.12 15.76 -34.39
N LYS A 63 4.77 16.92 -34.53
CA LYS A 63 6.09 17.17 -33.92
C LYS A 63 5.98 17.25 -32.40
N ILE A 64 4.94 17.94 -31.91
CA ILE A 64 4.64 18.05 -30.48
C ILE A 64 4.27 16.68 -29.91
N ILE A 65 3.40 15.93 -30.58
CA ILE A 65 3.01 14.58 -30.15
C ILE A 65 4.25 13.68 -30.02
N ALA A 66 5.13 13.70 -31.01
CA ALA A 66 6.35 12.90 -31.00
C ALA A 66 7.31 13.29 -29.87
N LEU A 67 7.51 14.59 -29.63
CA LEU A 67 8.36 15.06 -28.54
C LEU A 67 7.74 14.78 -27.16
N LYS A 68 6.42 14.93 -27.02
CA LYS A 68 5.68 14.58 -25.80
C LYS A 68 5.84 13.11 -25.43
N GLY A 69 5.85 12.20 -26.40
CA GLY A 69 6.14 10.79 -26.15
C GLY A 69 7.51 10.51 -25.52
N LYS A 70 8.49 11.41 -25.70
CA LYS A 70 9.82 11.32 -25.08
C LYS A 70 9.88 12.01 -23.72
N VAL A 71 9.23 13.17 -23.59
CA VAL A 71 9.25 13.98 -22.36
C VAL A 71 8.34 13.40 -21.28
N TYR A 72 7.18 12.89 -21.66
CA TYR A 72 6.16 12.43 -20.72
C TYR A 72 6.66 11.33 -19.77
N PRO A 73 7.33 10.25 -20.23
CA PRO A 73 7.84 9.23 -19.33
C PRO A 73 8.89 9.75 -18.34
N ILE A 74 9.62 10.81 -18.68
CA ILE A 74 10.60 11.43 -17.78
C ILE A 74 9.87 12.14 -16.66
N VAL A 75 9.00 13.09 -17.01
CA VAL A 75 8.27 13.92 -16.04
C VAL A 75 7.33 13.07 -15.18
N GLN A 76 6.57 12.17 -15.80
CA GLN A 76 5.67 11.29 -15.07
C GLN A 76 6.45 10.32 -14.18
N GLY A 77 7.58 9.79 -14.65
CA GLY A 77 8.43 8.91 -13.85
C GLY A 77 8.99 9.59 -12.61
N GLU A 78 9.42 10.86 -12.72
CA GLU A 78 9.83 11.65 -11.55
C GLU A 78 8.69 11.84 -10.54
N GLN A 79 7.49 12.19 -11.03
CA GLN A 79 6.31 12.39 -10.17
C GLN A 79 5.88 11.09 -9.48
N ASP A 80 5.79 10.00 -10.23
CA ASP A 80 5.42 8.68 -9.72
C ASP A 80 6.44 8.20 -8.67
N TYR A 81 7.74 8.45 -8.89
CA TYR A 81 8.79 8.15 -7.94
C TYR A 81 8.67 8.98 -6.65
N GLU A 82 8.51 10.30 -6.75
CA GLU A 82 8.35 11.19 -5.58
C GLU A 82 7.13 10.80 -4.73
N GLU A 83 6.02 10.45 -5.36
CA GLU A 83 4.81 10.00 -4.66
C GLU A 83 5.01 8.59 -4.07
N ALA A 84 5.66 7.68 -4.79
CA ALA A 84 5.98 6.34 -4.30
C ALA A 84 6.87 6.40 -3.05
N GLU A 85 7.90 7.26 -3.04
CA GLU A 85 8.79 7.41 -1.89
C GLU A 85 8.02 7.88 -0.65
N LYS A 86 7.13 8.88 -0.80
CA LYS A 86 6.28 9.36 0.30
C LYS A 86 5.37 8.27 0.84
N LEU A 87 4.70 7.52 -0.04
CA LEU A 87 3.82 6.43 0.34
C LEU A 87 4.57 5.28 1.03
N TYR A 88 5.79 4.99 0.57
CA TYR A 88 6.65 4.00 1.22
C TYR A 88 7.02 4.46 2.63
N GLN A 89 7.47 5.71 2.83
CA GLN A 89 7.76 6.23 4.17
C GLN A 89 6.51 6.24 5.08
N GLU A 90 5.36 6.64 4.55
CA GLU A 90 4.08 6.57 5.26
C GLU A 90 3.74 5.13 5.68
N SER A 91 3.97 4.16 4.79
CA SER A 91 3.70 2.74 5.07
C SER A 91 4.52 2.24 6.26
N ILE A 92 5.79 2.63 6.36
CA ILE A 92 6.66 2.28 7.48
C ILE A 92 6.14 2.90 8.78
N ASN A 93 5.77 4.18 8.77
CA ASN A 93 5.20 4.85 9.95
C ASN A 93 3.90 4.18 10.41
N LEU A 94 3.00 3.88 9.48
CA LEU A 94 1.75 3.16 9.77
C LEU A 94 2.02 1.76 10.35
N ALA A 95 3.03 1.05 9.85
CA ALA A 95 3.43 -0.26 10.38
C ALA A 95 3.94 -0.16 11.83
N LEU A 96 4.75 0.87 12.14
CA LEU A 96 5.25 1.13 13.48
C LEU A 96 4.12 1.48 14.47
N GLU A 97 3.10 2.20 14.02
CA GLU A 97 1.87 2.47 14.78
C GLU A 97 0.96 1.24 14.91
N GLY A 98 1.22 0.18 14.15
CA GLY A 98 0.43 -1.05 14.13
C GLY A 98 -0.83 -0.99 13.26
N LYS A 99 -0.96 0.01 12.39
CA LYS A 99 -2.07 0.15 11.42
C LYS A 99 -1.78 -0.68 10.16
N ILE A 100 -1.71 -2.01 10.33
CA ILE A 100 -1.17 -2.93 9.32
C ILE A 100 -1.93 -2.93 7.98
N PRO A 101 -3.28 -2.91 7.94
CA PRO A 101 -3.99 -2.85 6.66
C PRO A 101 -3.68 -1.57 5.88
N ALA A 102 -3.58 -0.43 6.58
CA ALA A 102 -3.24 0.85 5.96
C ALA A 102 -1.78 0.87 5.47
N ALA A 103 -0.86 0.32 6.26
CA ALA A 103 0.54 0.17 5.86
C ALA A 103 0.70 -0.67 4.60
N LYS A 104 0.04 -1.84 4.53
CA LYS A 104 0.03 -2.71 3.33
C LYS A 104 -0.51 -1.98 2.10
N LEU A 105 -1.61 -1.23 2.25
CA LEU A 105 -2.20 -0.46 1.15
C LEU A 105 -1.25 0.63 0.64
N ALA A 106 -0.66 1.42 1.55
CA ALA A 106 0.29 2.47 1.19
C ALA A 106 1.51 1.89 0.47
N MET A 107 2.07 0.78 0.98
CA MET A 107 3.23 0.12 0.36
C MET A 107 2.88 -0.50 -1.00
N SER A 108 1.69 -1.08 -1.16
CA SER A 108 1.22 -1.59 -2.45
C SER A 108 1.07 -0.48 -3.48
N ARG A 109 0.57 0.70 -3.08
CA ARG A 109 0.47 1.87 -3.97
C ARG A 109 1.84 2.42 -4.34
N ALA A 110 2.76 2.48 -3.38
CA ALA A 110 4.14 2.86 -3.64
C ALA A 110 4.77 1.94 -4.71
N TYR A 111 4.59 0.62 -4.57
CA TYR A 111 5.07 -0.36 -5.55
C TYR A 111 4.44 -0.13 -6.94
N GLU A 112 3.12 0.08 -6.99
CA GLU A 112 2.41 0.31 -8.25
C GLU A 112 2.95 1.55 -9.00
N LEU A 113 3.14 2.66 -8.30
CA LEU A 113 3.69 3.89 -8.90
C LEU A 113 5.12 3.70 -9.39
N VAL A 114 6.00 3.19 -8.54
CA VAL A 114 7.41 3.03 -8.91
C VAL A 114 7.61 2.02 -10.04
N SER A 115 6.72 1.03 -10.19
CA SER A 115 6.75 0.06 -11.29
C SER A 115 6.37 0.65 -12.66
N LYS A 116 5.73 1.83 -12.68
CA LYS A 116 5.40 2.57 -13.92
C LYS A 116 6.60 3.40 -14.42
N VAL A 117 7.61 3.61 -13.58
CA VAL A 117 8.82 4.35 -13.94
C VAL A 117 9.61 3.52 -14.96
N THR A 118 9.74 4.05 -16.17
CA THR A 118 10.42 3.37 -17.28
C THR A 118 11.90 3.73 -17.34
N THR A 119 12.68 2.95 -18.09
CA THR A 119 14.13 3.16 -18.32
C THR A 119 14.48 4.50 -18.95
N SER A 120 13.51 5.19 -19.55
CA SER A 120 13.70 6.54 -20.10
C SER A 120 13.65 7.63 -19.04
N SER A 121 13.14 7.35 -17.85
CA SER A 121 13.11 8.33 -16.75
C SER A 121 14.48 8.50 -16.12
N LEU A 122 14.78 9.72 -15.65
CA LEU A 122 16.04 10.02 -14.97
C LEU A 122 16.16 9.33 -13.61
N VAL A 123 15.03 9.01 -12.97
CA VAL A 123 14.97 8.38 -11.65
C VAL A 123 14.82 6.86 -11.72
N TYR A 124 15.13 6.25 -12.87
CA TYR A 124 14.89 4.82 -13.09
C TYR A 124 15.69 3.94 -12.11
N GLU A 125 16.96 4.24 -11.87
CA GLU A 125 17.80 3.45 -10.98
C GLU A 125 17.35 3.58 -9.52
N GLU A 126 16.99 4.79 -9.10
CA GLU A 126 16.42 5.07 -7.78
C GLU A 126 15.07 4.37 -7.60
N ALA A 127 14.25 4.32 -8.66
CA ALA A 127 12.99 3.59 -8.68
C ALA A 127 13.24 2.07 -8.50
N GLN A 128 14.23 1.49 -9.18
CA GLN A 128 14.60 0.08 -8.99
C GLN A 128 15.13 -0.18 -7.57
N GLU A 129 15.90 0.75 -6.99
CA GLU A 129 16.34 0.63 -5.60
C GLU A 129 15.15 0.68 -4.63
N LEU A 130 14.18 1.58 -4.88
CA LEU A 130 12.97 1.67 -4.08
C LEU A 130 12.10 0.41 -4.18
N ILE A 131 12.00 -0.21 -5.36
CA ILE A 131 11.36 -1.53 -5.53
C ILE A 131 12.02 -2.56 -4.62
N ARG A 132 13.36 -2.68 -4.64
CA ARG A 132 14.08 -3.63 -3.78
C ARG A 132 13.87 -3.34 -2.30
N LYS A 133 13.82 -2.05 -1.90
CA LYS A 133 13.50 -1.65 -0.52
C LYS A 133 12.09 -2.08 -0.14
N ILE A 134 11.10 -1.80 -0.99
CA ILE A 134 9.69 -2.20 -0.78
C ILE A 134 9.57 -3.72 -0.66
N GLU A 135 10.20 -4.49 -1.56
CA GLU A 135 10.16 -5.95 -1.51
C GLU A 135 10.75 -6.49 -0.21
N ARG A 136 11.95 -6.03 0.16
CA ARG A 136 12.59 -6.40 1.42
C ARG A 136 11.73 -6.04 2.61
N ASP A 137 11.24 -4.81 2.67
CA ASP A 137 10.54 -4.30 3.86
C ASP A 137 9.09 -4.76 3.91
N SER A 138 8.50 -5.21 2.79
CA SER A 138 7.17 -5.84 2.78
C SER A 138 7.14 -7.10 3.64
N SER A 139 8.22 -7.89 3.63
CA SER A 139 8.39 -9.02 4.53
C SER A 139 8.51 -8.57 6.00
N LEU A 140 9.22 -7.48 6.26
CA LEU A 140 9.41 -6.91 7.60
C LEU A 140 8.17 -6.21 8.15
N VAL A 141 7.32 -5.60 7.31
CA VAL A 141 6.03 -5.05 7.72
C VAL A 141 5.04 -6.17 8.06
N LEU A 142 5.18 -7.35 7.45
CA LEU A 142 4.44 -8.56 7.85
C LEU A 142 4.99 -9.18 9.15
N GLU A 143 6.32 -9.22 9.32
CA GLU A 143 6.96 -9.91 10.46
C GLU A 143 7.18 -9.01 11.69
N GLY A 144 7.70 -7.79 11.53
CA GLY A 144 7.97 -6.81 12.59
C GLY A 144 6.71 -6.22 13.23
N ALA A 145 5.60 -6.15 12.49
CA ALA A 145 4.28 -5.83 13.04
C ALA A 145 3.84 -6.80 14.14
N THR A 146 4.13 -8.09 13.92
CA THR A 146 3.85 -9.16 14.88
C THR A 146 4.67 -8.96 16.14
N GLU A 147 5.93 -8.54 16.02
CA GLU A 147 6.79 -8.27 17.19
C GLU A 147 6.33 -7.07 18.02
N SER A 148 5.92 -5.97 17.38
CA SER A 148 5.34 -4.81 18.07
C SER A 148 4.05 -5.15 18.82
N LEU A 149 3.18 -5.98 18.22
CA LEU A 149 1.96 -6.46 18.86
C LEU A 149 2.26 -7.44 20.01
N ILE A 150 3.24 -8.34 19.85
CA ILE A 150 3.72 -9.19 20.94
C ILE A 150 4.27 -8.35 22.09
N LYS A 151 5.03 -7.28 21.80
CA LYS A 151 5.56 -6.37 22.82
C LYS A 151 4.44 -5.64 23.56
N ARG A 152 3.41 -5.16 22.85
CA ARG A 152 2.21 -4.57 23.47
C ARG A 152 1.44 -5.57 24.33
N ALA A 153 1.21 -6.77 23.83
CA ALA A 153 0.57 -7.84 24.61
C ALA A 153 1.38 -8.16 25.87
N THR A 154 2.71 -8.23 25.77
CA THR A 154 3.61 -8.45 26.91
C THR A 154 3.57 -7.29 27.92
N LYS A 155 3.36 -6.05 27.45
CA LYS A 155 3.13 -4.90 28.33
C LYS A 155 1.81 -5.01 29.09
N HIS A 156 0.71 -5.37 28.42
CA HIS A 156 -0.58 -5.61 29.09
C HIS A 156 -0.49 -6.76 30.10
N GLU A 157 0.23 -7.82 29.74
CA GLU A 157 0.50 -8.96 30.61
C GLU A 157 1.26 -8.55 31.87
N ALA A 158 2.32 -7.74 31.73
CA ALA A 158 3.09 -7.21 32.85
C ALA A 158 2.26 -6.29 33.76
N GLN A 159 1.23 -5.64 33.20
CA GLN A 159 0.24 -4.84 33.94
C GLN A 159 -0.86 -5.70 34.60
N GLY A 160 -0.85 -7.02 34.40
CA GLY A 160 -1.85 -7.96 34.94
C GLY A 160 -3.12 -8.10 34.10
N ASP A 161 -3.22 -7.33 33.01
CA ASP A 161 -4.36 -7.28 32.08
C ASP A 161 -4.23 -8.37 31.00
N LEU A 162 -4.46 -9.61 31.43
CA LEU A 162 -4.34 -10.78 30.56
C LEU A 162 -5.39 -10.80 29.44
N ILE A 163 -6.57 -10.21 29.65
CA ILE A 163 -7.63 -10.17 28.64
C ILE A 163 -7.19 -9.27 27.48
N ARG A 164 -6.76 -8.03 27.75
CA ARG A 164 -6.26 -7.15 26.68
C ARG A 164 -5.00 -7.70 26.02
N ALA A 165 -4.14 -8.39 26.78
CA ALA A 165 -2.98 -9.08 26.22
C ALA A 165 -3.40 -10.15 25.20
N PHE A 166 -4.40 -10.98 25.54
CA PHE A 166 -4.94 -12.00 24.65
C PHE A 166 -5.59 -11.39 23.41
N GLU A 167 -6.46 -10.39 23.58
CA GLU A 167 -7.15 -9.70 22.48
C GLU A 167 -6.16 -9.06 21.50
N THR A 168 -5.12 -8.42 22.01
CA THR A 168 -4.04 -7.81 21.20
C THR A 168 -3.41 -8.84 20.28
N LEU A 169 -3.13 -10.06 20.78
CA LEU A 169 -2.58 -11.15 19.98
C LEU A 169 -3.62 -11.78 19.05
N ASN A 170 -4.87 -11.88 19.50
CA ASN A 170 -5.95 -12.46 18.71
C ASN A 170 -6.28 -11.63 17.47
N ASN A 171 -6.09 -10.31 17.54
CA ASN A 171 -6.30 -9.39 16.42
C ASN A 171 -5.20 -9.45 15.34
N ILE A 172 -4.15 -10.25 15.54
CA ILE A 172 -3.13 -10.51 14.52
C ILE A 172 -3.74 -11.39 13.42
N GLU A 173 -3.73 -10.89 12.19
CA GLU A 173 -4.30 -11.54 10.99
C GLU A 173 -3.60 -12.88 10.70
N ILE A 174 -2.26 -12.88 10.66
CA ILE A 174 -1.45 -14.08 10.45
C ILE A 174 -0.76 -14.45 11.76
N LYS A 175 -1.28 -15.46 12.44
CA LYS A 175 -0.73 -15.94 13.72
C LYS A 175 0.36 -16.97 13.45
N ASN A 176 1.62 -16.57 13.55
CA ASN A 176 2.75 -17.50 13.55
C ASN A 176 2.79 -18.33 14.85
N GLU A 177 3.66 -19.33 14.90
CA GLU A 177 3.78 -20.23 16.06
C GLU A 177 4.06 -19.49 17.37
N LYS A 178 4.92 -18.47 17.34
CA LYS A 178 5.25 -17.61 18.50
C LYS A 178 4.01 -16.93 19.08
N VAL A 179 3.16 -16.34 18.23
CA VAL A 179 1.89 -15.73 18.64
C VAL A 179 0.96 -16.77 19.23
N LYS A 180 0.77 -17.92 18.55
CA LYS A 180 -0.14 -18.96 19.02
C LYS A 180 0.30 -19.55 20.37
N ARG A 181 1.60 -19.78 20.58
CA ARG A 181 2.17 -20.21 21.88
C ARG A 181 1.90 -19.18 22.98
N LYS A 182 2.12 -17.90 22.71
CA LYS A 182 1.86 -16.83 23.68
C LYS A 182 0.37 -16.71 24.03
N MET A 183 -0.51 -16.87 23.04
CA MET A 183 -1.96 -16.91 23.26
C MET A 183 -2.37 -18.10 24.13
N SER A 184 -1.86 -19.31 23.85
CA SER A 184 -2.09 -20.50 24.67
C SER A 184 -1.66 -20.29 26.12
N ASP A 185 -0.49 -19.67 26.36
CA ASP A 185 -0.01 -19.36 27.72
C ASP A 185 -0.96 -18.42 28.48
N ILE A 186 -1.36 -17.32 27.83
CA ILE A 186 -2.25 -16.31 28.42
C ILE A 186 -3.63 -16.93 28.70
N ALA A 187 -4.17 -17.68 27.75
CA ALA A 187 -5.45 -18.38 27.88
C ALA A 187 -5.45 -19.37 29.04
N PHE A 188 -4.40 -20.20 29.15
CA PHE A 188 -4.27 -21.14 30.26
C PHE A 188 -4.25 -20.42 31.61
N ARG A 189 -3.51 -19.31 31.71
CA ARG A 189 -3.43 -18.49 32.93
C ARG A 189 -4.74 -17.79 33.28
N LEU A 190 -5.50 -17.35 32.28
CA LEU A 190 -6.85 -16.82 32.46
C LEU A 190 -7.78 -17.91 33.00
N GLY A 191 -7.80 -19.10 32.37
CA GLY A 191 -8.57 -20.25 32.84
C GLY A 191 -8.26 -20.62 34.29
N GLU A 192 -6.97 -20.69 34.64
CA GLU A 192 -6.53 -20.96 36.01
C GLU A 192 -6.94 -19.85 37.00
N ARG A 193 -6.86 -18.58 36.59
CA ARG A 193 -7.31 -17.45 37.41
C ARG A 193 -8.81 -17.52 37.69
N ARG A 194 -9.62 -17.85 36.67
CA ARG A 194 -11.08 -18.04 36.82
C ARG A 194 -11.39 -19.24 37.69
N TYR A 195 -10.78 -20.38 37.42
CA TYR A 195 -10.97 -21.59 38.23
C TYR A 195 -10.68 -21.34 39.71
N ARG A 196 -9.59 -20.65 40.03
CA ARG A 196 -9.22 -20.33 41.42
C ARG A 196 -10.21 -19.43 42.13
N SER A 197 -11.00 -18.61 41.42
CA SER A 197 -11.95 -17.70 42.08
C SER A 197 -13.17 -18.44 42.67
N PHE A 198 -13.46 -19.65 42.20
CA PHE A 198 -14.56 -20.46 42.71
C PHE A 198 -14.14 -21.84 43.23
N LYS A 199 -12.86 -22.19 43.14
CA LYS A 199 -12.35 -23.45 43.67
C LYS A 199 -12.68 -23.59 45.16
N GLY A 200 -13.32 -24.71 45.52
CA GLY A 200 -13.71 -25.03 46.90
C GLY A 200 -15.09 -24.53 47.31
N GLN A 201 -15.81 -23.83 46.43
CA GLN A 201 -17.23 -23.52 46.64
C GLN A 201 -18.07 -24.76 46.36
N SER A 202 -19.11 -24.99 47.17
CA SER A 202 -20.02 -26.14 47.02
C SER A 202 -20.99 -25.99 45.86
N VAL A 203 -21.31 -24.75 45.48
CA VAL A 203 -22.22 -24.42 44.37
C VAL A 203 -21.64 -23.19 43.67
N VAL A 204 -21.43 -23.30 42.36
CA VAL A 204 -20.83 -22.25 41.52
C VAL A 204 -21.85 -21.80 40.47
N GLU A 205 -21.89 -20.51 40.14
CA GLU A 205 -22.70 -20.04 39.02
C GLU A 205 -22.18 -20.63 37.71
N GLU A 206 -23.09 -21.14 36.87
CA GLU A 206 -22.72 -21.77 35.60
C GLU A 206 -21.85 -20.85 34.73
N THR A 207 -22.13 -19.54 34.73
CA THR A 207 -21.39 -18.53 33.96
C THR A 207 -19.89 -18.51 34.28
N TYR A 208 -19.50 -18.69 35.55
CA TYR A 208 -18.09 -18.73 35.95
C TYR A 208 -17.40 -20.02 35.50
N VAL A 209 -18.11 -21.14 35.56
CA VAL A 209 -17.61 -22.43 35.06
C VAL A 209 -17.41 -22.35 33.54
N GLN A 210 -18.38 -21.80 32.81
CA GLN A 210 -18.30 -21.63 31.35
C GLN A 210 -17.19 -20.66 30.94
N ASP A 211 -16.98 -19.55 31.65
CA ASP A 211 -15.86 -18.64 31.37
C ASP A 211 -14.50 -19.33 31.57
N ALA A 212 -14.34 -20.14 32.63
CA ALA A 212 -13.12 -20.93 32.82
C ALA A 212 -12.92 -21.95 31.68
N ILE A 213 -13.97 -22.68 31.29
CA ILE A 213 -13.94 -23.63 30.16
C ILE A 213 -13.55 -22.91 28.86
N TYR A 214 -14.15 -21.75 28.59
CA TYR A 214 -13.86 -20.93 27.41
C TYR A 214 -12.36 -20.65 27.32
N TRP A 215 -11.73 -20.14 28.39
CA TRP A 215 -10.30 -19.84 28.36
C TRP A 215 -9.43 -21.09 28.20
N PHE A 216 -9.74 -22.20 28.88
CA PHE A 216 -8.98 -23.44 28.67
C PHE A 216 -9.11 -23.98 27.26
N SER A 217 -10.27 -23.81 26.61
CA SER A 217 -10.49 -24.25 25.22
C SER A 217 -9.72 -23.44 24.17
N GLN A 218 -9.22 -22.25 24.53
CA GLN A 218 -8.37 -21.46 23.64
C GLN A 218 -6.93 -22.01 23.54
N VAL A 219 -6.52 -22.90 24.45
CA VAL A 219 -5.18 -23.51 24.46
C VAL A 219 -5.04 -24.46 23.26
N GLN A 220 -3.99 -24.28 22.47
CA GLN A 220 -3.81 -24.99 21.21
C GLN A 220 -3.22 -26.40 21.38
N PRO A 221 -3.56 -27.39 20.53
CA PRO A 221 -3.09 -28.77 20.65
C PRO A 221 -1.57 -28.99 20.65
N PHE A 222 -0.81 -28.10 20.03
CA PHE A 222 0.66 -28.19 19.97
C PHE A 222 1.35 -27.62 21.22
N ASP A 223 0.61 -26.98 22.15
CA ASP A 223 1.16 -26.39 23.37
C ASP A 223 1.25 -27.43 24.49
N ASP A 224 2.35 -27.43 25.24
CA ASP A 224 2.59 -28.39 26.33
C ASP A 224 1.49 -28.33 27.42
N LYS A 225 0.78 -27.20 27.55
CA LYS A 225 -0.31 -27.02 28.51
C LYS A 225 -1.65 -27.58 28.04
N TYR A 226 -1.76 -28.05 26.80
CA TYR A 226 -3.03 -28.50 26.21
C TYR A 226 -3.67 -29.66 26.97
N LEU A 227 -2.88 -30.66 27.36
CA LEU A 227 -3.38 -31.79 28.14
C LEU A 227 -3.92 -31.35 29.50
N ALA A 228 -3.20 -30.46 30.19
CA ALA A 228 -3.64 -29.92 31.47
C ALA A 228 -4.93 -29.11 31.33
N ALA A 229 -5.06 -28.31 30.27
CA ALA A 229 -6.28 -27.56 29.96
C ALA A 229 -7.49 -28.48 29.74
N ASN A 230 -7.33 -29.56 28.98
CA ASN A 230 -8.40 -30.53 28.73
C ASN A 230 -8.81 -31.33 29.97
N ASN A 231 -7.85 -31.70 30.81
CA ASN A 231 -8.14 -32.31 32.10
C ASN A 231 -8.98 -31.36 32.95
N ARG A 232 -8.62 -30.07 32.96
CA ARG A 232 -9.37 -29.05 33.69
C ARG A 232 -10.77 -28.83 33.14
N ILE A 233 -10.95 -28.82 31.83
CA ILE A 233 -12.28 -28.76 31.21
C ILE A 233 -13.14 -29.96 31.64
N SER A 234 -12.55 -31.16 31.69
CA SER A 234 -13.25 -32.37 32.11
C SER A 234 -13.68 -32.30 33.58
N GLU A 235 -12.81 -31.79 34.47
CA GLU A 235 -13.13 -31.53 35.87
C GLU A 235 -14.27 -30.50 36.01
N LEU A 236 -14.18 -29.39 35.28
CA LEU A 236 -15.15 -28.30 35.34
C LEU A 236 -16.56 -28.74 34.92
N LYS A 237 -16.67 -29.64 33.94
CA LYS A 237 -17.94 -30.20 33.49
C LYS A 237 -18.66 -31.06 34.55
N LEU A 238 -17.95 -31.48 35.59
CA LEU A 238 -18.51 -32.29 36.69
C LEU A 238 -18.91 -31.45 37.91
N ILE A 239 -18.63 -30.14 37.90
CA ILE A 239 -18.97 -29.25 39.00
C ILE A 239 -20.49 -29.05 39.05
N THR A 240 -21.05 -29.12 40.27
CA THR A 240 -22.45 -28.80 40.51
C THR A 240 -22.67 -27.29 40.39
N THR A 241 -23.46 -26.88 39.39
CA THR A 241 -23.82 -25.48 39.15
C THR A 241 -25.22 -25.16 39.65
N LYS A 242 -25.49 -23.87 39.86
CA LYS A 242 -26.83 -23.31 40.08
C LYS A 242 -27.19 -22.31 38.99
#